data_AF-A0A3A4PQ47-F1
#
_entry.id   AF-A0A3A4PQ47-F1
#
_cell.length_a   1.000
_cell.length_b   1.000
_cell.length_c   1.000
_cell.angle_alpha   90.00
_cell.angle_beta   90.00
_cell.angle_gamma   90.00
#
_symmetry.space_group_name_H-M   'P 1'
#
loop_
_entity.id
_entity.type
_entity.pdbx_description
1 polymer ?
#
loop_
_entity_poly.entity_id
_entity_poly.type
_entity_poly.pdbx_seq_one_letter_code
_entity_poly.pdbx_strand_id
1 'polypeptide(L)' 'MLAHKCPKKICPYILPAMSRLMWIIQERIYERAYSRPYFYKAHCEDVGIDCGGWGRVVIEAKILDRQR' A
#
# COMPACT_ATOMS: atom_id res chain seq x y z
N MET A 1 7.77 -9.37 14.11
CA MET A 1 6.70 -8.55 13.49
C MET A 1 7.01 -7.08 13.77
N LEU A 2 7.09 -6.21 12.76
CA LEU A 2 7.37 -4.75 12.94
C LEU A 2 6.14 -3.99 13.49
N ALA A 3 5.31 -4.62 14.32
CA ALA A 3 4.02 -4.10 14.77
C ALA A 3 4.13 -2.73 15.46
N HIS A 4 5.27 -2.43 16.08
CA HIS A 4 5.56 -1.12 16.68
C HIS A 4 5.64 0.04 15.67
N LYS A 5 5.80 -0.24 14.37
CA LYS A 5 5.80 0.77 13.29
C LYS A 5 4.41 1.01 12.69
N CYS A 6 3.41 0.21 13.07
CA CYS A 6 2.05 0.41 12.56
C CYS A 6 1.42 1.65 13.20
N PRO A 7 0.60 2.41 12.45
CA PRO A 7 -0.13 3.54 13.00
C PRO A 7 -1.10 3.07 14.09
N LYS A 8 -1.34 3.91 15.11
CA LYS A 8 -2.29 3.61 16.22
C LYS A 8 -3.73 3.42 15.75
N LYS A 9 -4.10 4.04 14.62
CA LYS A 9 -5.43 3.95 14.01
C LYS A 9 -5.26 3.83 12.50
N ILE A 10 -6.10 3.01 11.89
CA ILE A 10 -6.15 2.83 10.43
C ILE A 10 -7.61 2.84 9.98
N CYS A 11 -7.89 3.44 8.83
CA CYS A 11 -9.22 3.38 8.23
C CYS A 11 -9.47 1.94 7.75
N PRO A 12 -10.54 1.25 8.18
CA PRO A 12 -10.79 -0.12 7.73
C PRO A 12 -11.01 -0.22 6.21
N TYR A 13 -11.58 0.82 5.61
CA TYR A 13 -11.86 0.90 4.18
C TYR A 13 -10.60 1.07 3.30
N ILE A 14 -9.45 1.41 3.90
CA ILE A 14 -8.17 1.45 3.16
C ILE A 14 -7.53 0.06 3.05
N LEU A 15 -7.93 -0.89 3.91
CA LEU A 15 -7.31 -2.21 4.00
C LEU A 15 -7.39 -3.01 2.70
N PRO A 16 -8.52 -3.05 1.94
CA PRO A 16 -8.56 -3.78 0.67
C PRO A 16 -7.55 -3.29 -0.36
N ALA A 17 -7.34 -1.96 -0.42
CA ALA A 17 -6.34 -1.35 -1.29
C ALA A 17 -4.91 -1.70 -0.85
N MET A 18 -4.66 -1.70 0.47
CA MET A 18 -3.36 -2.12 1.03
C MET A 18 -3.08 -3.61 0.81
N SER A 19 -4.07 -4.48 1.00
CA SER A 19 -3.93 -5.92 0.78
C SER A 19 -3.46 -6.22 -0.64
N ARG A 20 -4.05 -5.57 -1.65
CA ARG A 20 -3.60 -5.70 -3.05
C ARG A 20 -2.14 -5.31 -3.23
N LEU A 21 -1.71 -4.18 -2.64
CA LEU A 21 -0.29 -3.77 -2.70
C LEU A 21 0.61 -4.80 -2.00
N MET A 22 0.21 -5.35 -0.86
CA MET A 22 0.99 -6.35 -0.13
C MET A 22 1.22 -7.62 -0.97
N TRP A 23 0.19 -8.10 -1.68
CA TRP A 23 0.31 -9.25 -2.58
C TRP A 23 1.34 -8.98 -3.70
N ILE A 24 1.25 -7.83 -4.36
CA ILE A 24 2.17 -7.46 -5.45
C ILE A 24 3.60 -7.33 -4.94
N ILE A 25 3.80 -6.76 -3.75
CA ILE A 25 5.12 -6.66 -3.11
C ILE A 25 5.66 -8.06 -2.82
N GLN A 26 4.82 -8.97 -2.30
CA GLN A 26 5.22 -10.34 -1.98
C GLN A 26 5.65 -11.11 -3.23
N GLU A 27 4.90 -11.02 -4.33
CA GLU A 27 5.28 -11.62 -5.62
C GLU A 27 6.64 -11.10 -6.11
N ARG A 28 6.86 -9.79 -6.04
CA ARG A 28 8.14 -9.16 -6.43
C ARG A 28 9.32 -9.65 -5.62
N ILE A 29 9.12 -9.79 -4.30
CA ILE A 29 10.13 -10.35 -3.40
C ILE A 29 10.46 -11.79 -3.81
N TYR A 30 9.44 -12.61 -4.14
CA TYR A 30 9.67 -13.99 -4.61
C TYR A 30 10.40 -14.06 -5.94
N GLU A 31 10.11 -13.16 -6.88
CA GLU A 31 10.82 -13.04 -8.16
C GLU A 31 12.26 -12.53 -8.02
N ARG A 32 12.68 -12.11 -6.82
CA ARG A 32 13.95 -11.38 -6.57
C ARG A 32 14.07 -10.13 -7.46
N ALA A 33 12.93 -9.55 -7.84
CA ALA A 33 12.85 -8.34 -8.65
C ALA A 33 12.73 -7.13 -7.71
N TYR A 34 13.84 -6.39 -7.58
CA TYR A 34 13.92 -5.20 -6.69
C TYR A 34 13.50 -3.90 -7.36
N SER A 35 13.12 -3.92 -8.65
CA SER A 35 12.55 -2.76 -9.32
C SER A 35 11.23 -2.36 -8.64
N ARG A 36 10.90 -1.06 -8.64
CA ARG A 36 9.62 -0.56 -8.15
C ARG A 36 8.48 -1.45 -8.70
N PRO A 37 7.54 -1.93 -7.86
CA PRO A 37 6.45 -2.76 -8.35
C PRO A 37 5.70 -2.00 -9.47
N TYR A 38 5.32 -2.69 -10.55
CA TYR A 38 4.57 -2.07 -11.68
C TYR A 38 3.35 -1.29 -11.18
N PHE A 39 2.71 -1.80 -10.11
CA PHE A 39 1.67 -1.10 -9.36
C PHE A 39 2.16 -0.84 -7.94
N TYR A 40 2.74 0.34 -7.74
CA TYR A 40 3.23 0.80 -6.44
C TYR A 40 2.31 1.82 -5.78
N LYS A 41 1.21 2.20 -6.44
CA LYS A 41 0.20 3.11 -5.91
C LYS A 41 -1.17 2.45 -5.86
N ALA A 42 -1.87 2.65 -4.76
CA ALA A 42 -3.29 2.33 -4.63
C ALA A 42 -4.05 3.53 -4.05
N HIS A 43 -5.36 3.49 -4.13
CA HIS A 43 -6.23 4.49 -3.53
C HIS A 43 -7.38 3.83 -2.79
N CYS A 44 -8.01 4.56 -1.87
CA CYS A 44 -9.26 4.12 -1.27
C CYS A 44 -10.36 4.17 -2.34
N GLU A 45 -11.04 3.06 -2.57
CA GLU A 45 -12.16 3.01 -3.51
C GLU A 45 -13.42 3.67 -2.93
N ASP A 46 -13.50 3.79 -1.61
CA ASP A 46 -14.63 4.42 -0.90
C ASP A 46 -14.47 5.93 -0.69
N VAL A 47 -13.37 6.53 -1.17
CA VAL A 47 -13.07 7.96 -1.01
C VAL A 47 -12.56 8.54 -2.33
N GLY A 48 -13.35 9.41 -2.95
CA GLY A 48 -13.01 10.04 -4.22
C GLY A 48 -14.13 10.96 -4.69
N ILE A 49 -13.82 11.82 -5.66
CA ILE A 49 -14.83 12.68 -6.31
C ILE A 49 -15.93 11.82 -6.94
N ASP A 50 -15.57 10.64 -7.47
CA ASP A 50 -16.50 9.66 -8.05
C ASP A 50 -17.45 9.03 -7.01
N CYS A 51 -17.11 9.13 -5.72
CA CYS A 51 -17.90 8.61 -4.61
C CYS A 51 -18.61 9.73 -3.82
N GLY A 52 -18.63 10.97 -4.33
CA GLY A 52 -19.17 12.14 -3.63
C GLY A 52 -18.27 12.69 -2.52
N GLY A 53 -17.00 12.25 -2.45
CA GLY A 53 -15.99 12.73 -1.52
C GLY A 53 -15.21 13.94 -2.03
N TRP A 54 -14.48 14.61 -1.13
CA TRP A 54 -13.74 15.85 -1.42
C TRP A 54 -12.23 15.63 -1.62
N GLY A 55 -11.76 14.38 -1.73
CA GLY A 55 -10.33 14.09 -1.83
C GLY A 55 -10.03 12.66 -2.29
N ARG A 56 -8.75 12.39 -2.53
CA ARG A 56 -8.23 11.07 -2.93
C ARG A 56 -7.11 10.65 -1.99
N VAL A 57 -7.30 9.55 -1.27
CA VAL A 57 -6.24 8.95 -0.45
C VAL A 57 -5.36 8.12 -1.36
N VAL A 58 -4.06 8.40 -1.39
CA VAL A 58 -3.09 7.65 -2.19
C VAL A 58 -2.11 6.95 -1.26
N ILE A 59 -1.93 5.65 -1.48
CA ILE A 59 -0.96 4.81 -0.77
C ILE A 59 0.17 4.51 -1.75
N GLU A 60 1.41 4.74 -1.36
CA GLU A 60 2.59 4.41 -2.15
C GLU A 60 3.42 3.34 -1.42
N ALA A 61 3.77 2.27 -2.11
CA ALA A 61 4.64 1.21 -1.62
C ALA A 61 6.05 1.34 -2.21
N LYS A 62 7.06 1.16 -1.36
CA LYS A 62 8.47 1.14 -1.76
C LYS A 62 9.17 -0.04 -1.09
N ILE A 63 9.95 -0.78 -1.88
CA ILE A 63 10.88 -1.78 -1.37
C ILE A 63 12.20 -1.03 -1.12
N LEU A 64 12.71 -1.09 0.10
CA LEU A 64 13.97 -0.46 0.49
C LEU A 64 14.89 -1.55 1.03
N ASP A 65 16.17 -1.48 0.67
CA ASP A 65 17.18 -2.32 1.30
C ASP A 65 17.29 -1.98 2.78
N ARG A 66 17.48 -3.02 3.59
CA ARG A 66 17.64 -2.86 5.02
C ARG A 66 19.02 -2.27 5.29
N GLN A 67 19.07 -1.00 5.69
CA GLN A 67 20.27 -0.42 6.27
C GLN A 67 20.49 -1.03 7.67
N ARG A 68 21.71 -1.52 7.91
CA ARG A 68 22.07 -2.33 9.07
C ARG A 68 22.53 -1.47 10.22
#